data_AF-A0A962RMI1-F1
#
_entry.id   AF-A0A962RMI1-F1
#
_cell.length_a   1.000
_cell.length_b   1.000
_cell.length_c   1.000
_cell.angle_alpha   90.00
_cell.angle_beta   90.00
_cell.angle_gamma   90.00
#
_symmetry.space_group_name_H-M   'P 1'
#
loop_
_entity.id
_entity.type
_entity.pdbx_description
1 polymer ?
#
loop_
_entity_poly.entity_id
_entity_poly.type
_entity_poly.pdbx_seq_one_letter_code
_entity_poly.pdbx_strand_id
1 'polypeptide(L)'
;MSLRIDYLARHLRLAPTLARWHHREWRALLPDWSEQQALSELQTHGRERALPTTLVAFEGARLAGSVSLVVSDHRELDDPGPWLASLYVDASLRRRGIGRALV
;
A
#
# COMPACT_ATOMS: atom_id res chain seq x y z
N MET A 1 16.33 -10.25 -12.35
CA MET A 1 15.25 -9.62 -11.55
C MET A 1 15.24 -8.14 -11.90
N SER A 2 14.12 -7.60 -12.41
CA SER A 2 13.98 -6.17 -12.66
C SER A 2 12.90 -5.64 -11.73
N LEU A 3 13.31 -5.04 -10.61
CA LEU A 3 12.43 -4.41 -9.64
C LEU A 3 12.20 -2.96 -10.06
N ARG A 4 10.94 -2.55 -10.12
CA ARG A 4 10.54 -1.17 -10.40
C ARG A 4 9.54 -0.69 -9.36
N ILE A 5 9.73 0.52 -8.86
CA ILE A 5 8.77 1.22 -8.00
C ILE A 5 8.07 2.31 -8.83
N ASP A 6 6.76 2.49 -8.63
CA ASP A 6 5.98 3.55 -9.26
C ASP A 6 4.84 4.01 -8.35
N TYR A 7 4.14 5.09 -8.72
CA TYR A 7 2.97 5.55 -8.00
C TYR A 7 1.71 4.76 -8.36
N LEU A 8 0.89 4.42 -7.37
CA LEU A 8 -0.44 3.85 -7.57
C LEU A 8 -1.33 4.76 -8.43
N ALA A 9 -1.14 6.08 -8.38
CA ALA A 9 -1.85 7.06 -9.21
C ALA A 9 -1.78 6.74 -10.72
N ARG A 10 -0.66 6.19 -11.21
CA ARG A 10 -0.48 5.76 -12.62
C ARG A 10 -1.10 4.39 -12.92
N HIS A 11 -1.55 3.70 -11.88
CA HIS A 11 -1.93 2.30 -11.91
C HIS A 11 -3.18 2.03 -11.07
N LEU A 12 -4.12 2.99 -10.97
CA LEU A 12 -5.31 2.89 -10.10
C LEU A 12 -6.14 1.62 -10.31
N ARG A 13 -6.07 1.01 -11.50
CA ARG A 13 -6.63 -0.33 -11.78
C ARG A 13 -6.15 -1.43 -10.84
N LEU A 14 -5.04 -1.24 -10.14
CA LEU A 14 -4.47 -2.17 -9.17
C LEU A 14 -5.10 -2.05 -7.78
N ALA A 15 -5.84 -0.96 -7.50
CA ALA A 15 -6.45 -0.72 -6.18
C ALA A 15 -7.32 -1.89 -5.69
N PRO A 16 -8.17 -2.54 -6.52
CA PRO A 16 -8.93 -3.71 -6.06
C PRO A 16 -8.06 -4.90 -5.64
N THR A 17 -6.90 -5.09 -6.29
CA THR A 17 -5.96 -6.17 -5.91
C THR A 17 -5.28 -5.85 -4.58
N LEU A 18 -4.83 -4.61 -4.41
CA LEU A 18 -4.21 -4.14 -3.17
C LEU A 18 -5.20 -4.17 -2.01
N ALA A 19 -6.44 -3.72 -2.20
CA ALA A 19 -7.50 -3.76 -1.20
C ALA A 19 -7.73 -5.18 -0.67
N ARG A 20 -7.83 -6.17 -1.57
CA ARG A 20 -7.92 -7.60 -1.20
C ARG A 20 -6.71 -8.08 -0.40
N TRP A 21 -5.50 -7.69 -0.81
CA TRP A 21 -4.28 -8.09 -0.11
C TRP A 21 -4.22 -7.49 1.28
N HIS A 22 -4.47 -6.20 1.40
CA HIS A 22 -4.43 -5.47 2.65
C HIS A 22 -5.49 -5.97 3.63
N HIS A 23 -6.75 -6.05 3.20
CA HIS A 23 -7.83 -6.60 4.02
C HIS A 23 -7.51 -8.02 4.48
N ARG A 24 -7.01 -8.90 3.60
CA ARG A 24 -6.65 -10.27 4.01
C ARG A 24 -5.54 -10.30 5.06
N GLU A 25 -4.55 -9.43 4.97
CA GLU A 25 -3.42 -9.41 5.92
C GLU A 25 -3.84 -8.86 7.29
N TRP A 26 -4.69 -7.82 7.32
CA TRP A 26 -4.98 -7.07 8.56
C TRP A 26 -6.39 -7.26 9.13
N ARG A 27 -7.32 -7.97 8.46
CA ARG A 27 -8.70 -8.19 8.97
C ARG A 27 -8.79 -8.76 10.39
N ALA A 28 -7.78 -9.50 10.84
CA ALA A 28 -7.75 -10.07 12.18
C ALA A 28 -7.40 -9.02 13.26
N LEU A 29 -6.72 -7.94 12.87
CA LEU A 29 -6.32 -6.82 13.72
C LEU A 29 -7.30 -5.65 13.62
N LEU A 30 -8.01 -5.54 12.50
CA LEU A 30 -8.95 -4.47 12.17
C LEU A 30 -10.32 -5.07 11.80
N PRO A 31 -11.11 -5.55 12.78
CA PRO A 31 -12.36 -6.28 12.52
C PRO A 31 -13.44 -5.43 11.81
N ASP A 32 -13.43 -4.12 12.02
CA ASP A 32 -14.38 -3.18 11.42
C ASP A 32 -13.88 -2.61 10.07
N TRP A 33 -12.70 -3.05 9.60
CA TRP A 33 -12.12 -2.60 8.36
C TRP A 33 -12.34 -3.64 7.25
N SER A 34 -13.19 -3.27 6.30
CA SER A 34 -13.58 -4.11 5.17
C SER A 34 -12.70 -3.89 3.93
N GLU A 35 -12.74 -4.87 3.02
CA GLU A 35 -12.13 -4.74 1.69
C GLU A 35 -12.64 -3.53 0.90
N GLN A 36 -13.92 -3.17 1.06
CA GLN A 36 -14.50 -2.01 0.39
C GLN A 36 -13.95 -0.69 0.95
N GLN A 37 -13.71 -0.61 2.27
CA GLN A 37 -13.04 0.54 2.88
C GLN A 37 -11.60 0.66 2.38
N ALA A 38 -10.85 -0.45 2.36
CA ALA A 38 -9.48 -0.48 1.81
C ALA A 38 -9.44 -0.02 0.34
N LEU A 39 -10.41 -0.42 -0.48
CA LEU A 39 -10.53 0.03 -1.87
C LEU A 39 -10.82 1.54 -1.95
N SER A 40 -11.77 2.03 -1.16
CA SER A 40 -12.14 3.45 -1.12
C SER A 40 -10.92 4.31 -0.75
N GLU A 41 -10.16 3.91 0.28
CA GLU A 41 -8.92 4.57 0.69
C GLU A 41 -7.91 4.64 -0.46
N LEU A 42 -7.58 3.49 -1.07
CA LEU A 42 -6.63 3.41 -2.18
C LEU A 42 -7.07 4.22 -3.41
N GLN A 43 -8.38 4.36 -3.66
CA GLN A 43 -8.91 5.21 -4.74
C GLN A 43 -8.65 6.69 -4.51
N THR A 44 -8.51 7.14 -3.25
CA THR A 44 -8.14 8.54 -2.94
C THR A 44 -6.67 8.86 -3.27
N HIS A 45 -5.82 7.83 -3.46
CA HIS A 45 -4.37 7.98 -3.72
C HIS A 45 -4.07 8.27 -5.20
N GLY A 46 -4.95 9.03 -5.85
CA GLY A 46 -4.94 9.28 -7.30
C GLY A 46 -3.95 10.36 -7.77
N ARG A 47 -3.12 10.89 -6.89
CA ARG A 47 -2.14 11.94 -7.21
C ARG A 47 -0.73 11.50 -6.80
N GLU A 48 0.22 11.78 -7.68
CA GLU A 48 1.65 11.58 -7.41
C GLU A 48 2.18 12.68 -6.48
N ARG A 49 3.14 12.35 -5.62
CA ARG A 49 3.81 13.32 -4.73
C ARG A 49 2.83 14.16 -3.89
N ALA A 50 1.69 13.59 -3.54
CA ALA A 50 0.66 14.18 -2.70
C ALA A 50 0.34 13.25 -1.54
N LEU A 51 -0.38 13.74 -0.53
CA LEU A 51 -0.92 12.91 0.53
C LEU A 51 -2.45 12.81 0.41
N PRO A 52 -3.03 11.61 0.63
CA PRO A 52 -2.33 10.33 0.74
C PRO A 52 -1.79 9.85 -0.63
N THR A 53 -0.76 8.99 -0.61
CA THR A 53 -0.27 8.30 -1.83
C THR A 53 0.18 6.88 -1.52
N THR A 54 0.25 6.03 -2.54
CA THR A 54 0.80 4.68 -2.45
C THR A 54 1.87 4.49 -3.51
N LEU A 55 3.01 3.94 -3.10
CA LEU A 55 3.99 3.37 -4.01
C LEU A 55 3.69 1.88 -4.21
N VAL A 56 3.85 1.41 -5.44
CA VAL A 56 3.70 0.00 -5.81
C VAL A 56 5.02 -0.53 -6.37
N ALA A 57 5.36 -1.76 -5.97
CA ALA A 57 6.51 -2.49 -6.49
C ALA A 57 6.08 -3.46 -7.58
N PHE A 58 6.88 -3.57 -8.64
CA PHE A 58 6.73 -4.57 -9.68
C PHE A 58 8.01 -5.41 -9.79
N GLU A 59 7.84 -6.74 -9.87
CA GLU A 59 8.89 -7.65 -10.34
C GLU A 59 8.56 -8.03 -11.79
N GLY A 60 9.27 -7.43 -12.75
CA GLY A 60 8.88 -7.47 -14.16
C GLY A 60 7.50 -6.83 -14.37
N ALA A 61 6.55 -7.59 -14.91
CA ALA A 61 5.17 -7.14 -15.10
C ALA A 61 4.25 -7.45 -13.90
N ARG A 62 4.72 -8.21 -12.91
CA ARG A 62 3.91 -8.68 -11.79
C ARG A 62 3.93 -7.65 -10.66
N LEU A 63 2.74 -7.26 -10.18
CA LEU A 63 2.62 -6.49 -8.94
C LEU A 63 3.19 -7.32 -7.78
N ALA A 64 4.13 -6.74 -7.05
CA ALA A 64 4.90 -7.44 -6.02
C ALA A 64 4.65 -6.91 -4.60
N GLY A 65 4.14 -5.69 -4.47
CA GLY A 65 3.86 -5.10 -3.16
C GLY A 65 3.45 -3.64 -3.25
N SER A 66 3.21 -3.04 -2.11
CA SER A 66 2.85 -1.64 -1.98
C SER A 66 3.26 -1.07 -0.62
N VAL A 67 3.34 0.25 -0.53
CA VAL A 67 3.38 0.97 0.74
C VAL A 67 2.62 2.29 0.58
N SER A 68 1.89 2.69 1.61
CA SER A 68 1.13 3.93 1.65
C SER A 68 1.86 4.98 2.49
N LEU A 69 1.75 6.24 2.07
CA LEU A 69 2.15 7.40 2.85
C LEU A 69 0.88 8.22 3.12
N VAL A 70 0.49 8.33 4.38
CA VAL A 70 -0.78 8.94 4.83
C VAL A 70 -0.52 10.04 5.86
N VAL A 71 -1.47 10.95 6.06
CA VAL A 71 -1.29 12.08 7.00
C VAL A 71 -1.20 11.59 8.45
N SER A 72 -2.10 10.68 8.85
CA SER A 72 -2.10 10.03 10.15
C SER A 72 -2.77 8.67 10.02
N ASP A 73 -2.18 7.64 10.64
CA ASP A 73 -2.75 6.28 10.72
C ASP A 73 -3.21 5.93 12.15
N HIS A 74 -2.88 6.78 13.14
CA HIS A 74 -3.22 6.58 14.54
C HIS A 74 -3.62 7.90 15.21
N ARG A 75 -4.91 8.03 15.53
CA ARG A 75 -5.51 9.23 16.15
C ARG A 75 -4.99 9.55 17.56
N GLU A 76 -4.43 8.56 18.26
CA GLU A 76 -3.99 8.68 19.65
C GLU A 76 -2.50 9.06 19.77
N LEU A 77 -1.77 9.08 18.66
CA LEU A 77 -0.36 9.48 18.64
C LEU A 77 -0.28 10.94 18.21
N ASP A 78 0.28 11.78 19.08
CA ASP A 78 0.55 13.20 18.82
C ASP A 78 1.81 13.34 17.94
N ASP A 79 1.77 12.73 16.75
CA ASP A 79 2.83 12.75 15.74
C ASP A 79 2.31 13.47 14.48
N PRO A 80 2.98 14.54 14.01
CA PRO A 80 2.55 15.33 12.85
C PRO A 80 2.57 14.56 11.51
N GLY A 81 3.18 13.38 11.43
CA GLY A 81 3.28 12.61 10.19
C GLY A 81 4.17 13.26 9.12
N PRO A 82 4.16 12.75 7.87
CA PRO A 82 3.33 11.66 7.37
C PRO A 82 3.78 10.27 7.84
N TRP A 83 2.83 9.34 7.88
CA TRP A 83 2.98 7.97 8.33
C TRP A 83 3.17 7.00 7.17
N LEU A 84 4.13 6.10 7.32
CA LEU A 84 4.32 4.96 6.43
C LEU A 84 3.40 3.82 6.87
N ALA A 85 2.37 3.55 6.09
CA ALA A 85 1.28 2.63 6.41
C ALA A 85 1.16 1.51 5.35
N SER A 86 0.45 0.44 5.70
CA SER A 86 0.04 -0.64 4.79
C SER A 86 1.18 -1.22 3.91
N LEU A 87 2.41 -1.30 4.45
CA LEU A 87 3.53 -1.95 3.77
C LEU A 87 3.21 -3.44 3.59
N TYR A 88 3.12 -3.88 2.34
CA TYR A 88 2.81 -5.26 1.99
C TYR A 88 3.68 -5.73 0.83
N VAL A 89 4.14 -6.99 0.92
CA VAL A 89 4.80 -7.71 -0.17
C VAL A 89 4.06 -9.02 -0.39
N ASP A 90 3.76 -9.33 -1.65
CA ASP A 90 3.19 -10.61 -2.07
C ASP A 90 3.97 -11.77 -1.45
N ALA A 91 3.27 -12.69 -0.79
CA ALA A 91 3.88 -13.75 0.00
C ALA A 91 4.92 -14.58 -0.78
N SER A 92 4.69 -14.83 -2.07
CA SER A 92 5.61 -15.60 -2.92
C SER A 92 6.89 -14.84 -3.32
N LEU A 93 6.91 -13.52 -3.11
CA LEU A 93 8.01 -12.62 -3.46
C LEU A 93 8.70 -12.01 -2.22
N ARG A 94 8.29 -12.42 -1.01
CA ARG A 94 8.96 -12.04 0.24
C ARG A 94 10.40 -12.58 0.29
N ARG A 95 11.22 -12.02 1.19
CA ARG A 95 12.66 -12.34 1.39
C ARG A 95 13.56 -12.04 0.18
N ARG A 96 13.10 -11.21 -0.75
CA ARG A 96 13.86 -10.78 -1.95
C ARG A 96 14.31 -9.31 -1.92
N GLY A 97 14.22 -8.64 -0.76
CA GLY A 97 14.58 -7.23 -0.61
C GLY A 97 13.52 -6.22 -1.08
N ILE A 98 12.36 -6.66 -1.57
CA ILE A 98 11.29 -5.78 -2.09
C ILE A 98 10.75 -4.83 -1.00
N GLY A 99 10.49 -5.35 0.20
CA GLY A 99 10.03 -4.51 1.32
C GLY A 99 11.02 -3.41 1.68
N ARG A 100 12.33 -3.72 1.63
CA ARG A 100 13.40 -2.73 1.83
C ARG A 100 13.46 -1.70 0.71
N ALA A 101 13.09 -2.05 -0.52
CA ALA A 101 13.11 -1.11 -1.63
C ALA A 101 11.88 -0.18 -1.66
N LEU A 102 10.83 -0.52 -0.91
CA LEU A 102 9.64 0.31 -0.75
C LEU A 102 9.81 1.40 0.32
N VAL A 103 10.87 1.34 1.14
CA VAL A 103 11.17 2.30 2.22
C VAL A 103 12.55 2.94 2.03
#